data_AF-A0A4U1M5P7-F1
#
_entry.id   AF-A0A4U1M5P7-F1
#
_cell.length_a   1.000
_cell.length_b   1.000
_cell.length_c   1.000
_cell.angle_alpha   90.00
_cell.angle_beta   90.00
_cell.angle_gamma   90.00
#
_symmetry.space_group_name_H-M   'P 1'
#
loop_
_entity.id
_entity.type
_entity.pdbx_description
1 polymer ?
#
loop_
_entity_poly.entity_id
_entity_poly.type
_entity_poly.pdbx_seq_one_letter_code
_entity_poly.pdbx_strand_id
1 'polypeptide(L)'
;MNALYRSIPQLDWITGLLFLSLLLLTLGKYFYKGMFFTFIALPFNNKYLNLNRKKGKIVNGFHVLLSLLTIINIALLLYLCKNFFLGTATFDYPNTYGVLLLIVFGYLMLKLFLLMANGFFFENYDLMTDTIFEKFSYLNYSGFVAFVGNIIFIYMLQGSKTLLLLVLIGVFLVNIIGWVNTLRSKQNLILSNVLYFILYLCTLEIAPLAIFIGYLKG
;
A
#
# COMPACT_ATOMS: atom_id res chain seq x y z
N MET A 1 26.80 25.91 23.86
CA MET A 1 25.91 25.22 22.89
C MET A 1 25.03 24.28 23.68
N ASN A 2 23.85 24.73 24.08
CA ASN A 2 22.90 23.87 24.78
C ASN A 2 22.18 23.04 23.73
N ALA A 3 22.50 21.76 23.65
CA ALA A 3 21.69 20.81 22.92
C ALA A 3 20.32 20.78 23.60
N LEU A 4 19.35 21.48 23.02
CA LEU A 4 17.96 21.35 23.40
C LEU A 4 17.54 19.92 23.08
N TYR A 5 17.65 19.04 24.08
CA TYR A 5 17.09 17.70 24.06
C TYR A 5 15.57 17.86 24.07
N ARG A 6 14.99 18.10 22.89
CA ARG A 6 13.55 18.04 22.71
C ARG A 6 13.19 16.55 22.65
N SER A 7 13.16 15.90 23.80
CA SER A 7 12.53 14.59 23.96
C SER A 7 11.03 14.78 23.73
N ILE A 8 10.63 14.74 22.46
CA ILE A 8 9.23 14.58 22.10
C ILE A 8 8.98 13.07 22.24
N PRO A 9 8.30 12.57 23.29
CA PRO A 9 8.01 11.14 23.44
C PRO A 9 7.27 10.55 22.23
N GLN A 10 6.70 11.43 21.40
CA GLN A 10 6.06 11.12 20.14
C GLN A 10 7.01 10.73 19.00
N LEU A 11 8.30 11.10 19.06
CA LEU A 11 9.28 10.75 18.04
C LEU A 11 9.82 9.33 18.24
N ASP A 12 9.85 8.83 19.48
CA ASP A 12 10.53 7.58 19.84
C ASP A 12 9.85 6.36 19.20
N TRP A 13 8.53 6.28 19.28
CA TRP A 13 7.77 5.18 18.69
C TRP A 13 7.68 5.25 17.17
N ILE A 14 7.61 6.46 16.60
CA ILE A 14 7.64 6.69 15.15
C ILE A 14 8.99 6.21 14.60
N THR A 15 10.08 6.56 15.30
CA THR A 15 11.43 6.09 14.98
C THR A 15 11.51 4.56 15.05
N GLY A 16 10.89 3.94 16.06
CA GLY A 16 10.77 2.48 16.17
C GLY A 16 10.05 1.84 14.98
N LEU A 17 8.96 2.43 14.49
CA LEU A 17 8.22 1.94 13.31
C LEU A 17 9.02 2.09 12.01
N LEU A 18 9.75 3.20 11.85
CA LEU A 18 10.63 3.41 10.71
C LEU A 18 11.80 2.43 10.72
N PHE A 19 12.36 2.16 11.90
CA PHE A 19 13.40 1.14 12.08
C PHE A 19 12.87 -0.26 11.72
N LEU A 20 11.68 -0.62 12.19
CA LEU A 20 11.02 -1.87 11.82
C LEU A 20 10.79 -1.97 10.29
N SER A 21 10.36 -0.87 9.66
CA SER A 21 10.17 -0.82 8.20
C SER A 21 11.49 -1.02 7.44
N LEU A 22 12.58 -0.42 7.94
CA LEU A 22 13.91 -0.60 7.38
C LEU A 22 14.40 -2.05 7.56
N LEU A 23 14.12 -2.66 8.71
CA LEU A 23 14.40 -4.07 8.96
C LEU A 23 13.66 -4.96 7.95
N LEU A 24 12.37 -4.73 7.71
CA LEU A 24 11.60 -5.47 6.70
C LEU A 24 12.19 -5.34 5.29
N LEU A 25 12.64 -4.14 4.89
CA LEU A 25 13.31 -3.94 3.59
C LEU A 25 14.62 -4.70 3.48
N THR A 26 15.45 -4.64 4.51
CA THR A 26 16.76 -5.30 4.52
C THR A 26 16.62 -6.81 4.49
N LEU A 27 15.67 -7.39 5.23
CA LEU A 27 15.34 -8.82 5.16
C LEU A 27 14.84 -9.21 3.76
N GLY A 28 13.97 -8.39 3.16
CA GLY A 28 13.50 -8.60 1.78
C GLY A 28 14.66 -8.62 0.78
N LYS A 29 15.60 -7.67 0.88
CA LYS A 29 16.80 -7.62 0.04
C LYS A 29 17.73 -8.80 0.28
N TYR A 30 17.92 -9.21 1.53
CA TYR A 30 18.84 -10.29 1.91
C TYR A 30 18.35 -11.66 1.44
N PHE A 31 17.11 -12.04 1.79
CA PHE A 31 16.56 -13.35 1.43
C PHE A 31 16.09 -13.44 -0.02
N TYR A 32 15.70 -12.33 -0.65
CA TYR A 32 15.02 -12.32 -1.95
C TYR A 32 15.66 -11.35 -2.95
N LYS A 33 16.99 -11.30 -2.99
CA LYS A 33 17.79 -10.35 -3.78
C LYS A 33 17.31 -10.15 -5.23
N GLY A 34 17.07 -11.24 -5.97
CA GLY A 34 16.64 -11.17 -7.38
C GLY A 34 15.25 -10.55 -7.57
N MET A 35 14.31 -10.86 -6.67
CA MET A 35 12.97 -10.26 -6.68
C MET A 35 13.01 -8.80 -6.23
N PHE A 36 13.87 -8.44 -5.28
CA PHE A 36 14.03 -7.07 -4.80
C PHE A 36 14.51 -6.10 -5.89
N PHE A 37 15.54 -6.47 -6.65
CA PHE A 37 16.04 -5.61 -7.73
C PHE A 37 15.04 -5.45 -8.88
N THR A 38 14.30 -6.50 -9.21
CA THR A 38 13.23 -6.41 -10.21
C THR A 38 12.03 -5.60 -9.69
N PHE A 39 11.73 -5.68 -8.40
CA PHE A 39 10.67 -4.90 -7.74
C PHE A 39 10.97 -3.39 -7.69
N ILE A 40 12.21 -2.98 -7.40
CA ILE A 40 12.56 -1.54 -7.42
C ILE A 40 12.35 -0.94 -8.82
N ALA A 41 12.58 -1.73 -9.86
CA ALA A 41 12.38 -1.31 -11.25
C ALA A 41 10.90 -1.36 -11.69
N LEU A 42 9.96 -1.79 -10.84
CA LEU A 42 8.54 -1.99 -11.19
C LEU A 42 7.88 -0.80 -11.91
N PRO A 43 7.99 0.47 -11.46
CA PRO A 43 7.32 1.59 -12.14
C PRO A 43 7.88 1.87 -13.53
N PHE A 44 9.09 1.40 -13.84
CA PHE A 44 9.74 1.58 -15.14
C PHE A 44 9.66 0.32 -16.01
N ASN A 45 9.55 -0.86 -15.39
CA ASN A 45 9.64 -2.14 -16.07
C ASN A 45 8.79 -3.22 -15.39
N ASN A 46 7.88 -3.83 -16.16
CA ASN A 46 7.02 -4.94 -15.74
C ASN A 46 7.75 -6.29 -15.58
N LYS A 47 9.09 -6.32 -15.64
CA LYS A 47 9.92 -7.52 -15.47
C LYS A 47 9.61 -8.27 -14.18
N TYR A 48 9.34 -7.56 -13.09
CA TYR A 48 8.91 -8.16 -11.82
C TYR A 48 7.62 -8.98 -11.97
N LEU A 49 6.60 -8.37 -12.60
CA LEU A 49 5.30 -8.98 -12.83
C LEU A 49 5.44 -10.21 -13.73
N ASN A 50 6.20 -10.09 -14.82
CA ASN A 50 6.34 -11.16 -15.81
C ASN A 50 7.12 -12.39 -15.28
N LEU A 51 8.17 -12.17 -14.48
CA LEU A 51 8.97 -13.26 -13.92
C LEU A 51 8.28 -13.97 -12.76
N ASN A 52 7.48 -13.23 -11.98
CA ASN A 52 6.83 -13.77 -10.79
C ASN A 52 5.38 -14.24 -11.04
N ARG A 53 4.76 -13.86 -12.18
CA ARG A 53 3.44 -14.37 -12.64
C ARG A 53 3.38 -15.89 -12.70
N LYS A 54 4.37 -16.50 -13.37
CA LYS A 54 4.38 -17.96 -13.65
C LYS A 54 4.54 -18.83 -12.39
N LYS A 55 4.87 -18.27 -11.23
CA LYS A 55 5.12 -19.03 -10.01
C LYS A 55 3.89 -19.17 -9.10
N GLY A 56 2.74 -18.63 -9.49
CA GLY A 56 1.41 -18.97 -8.92
C GLY A 56 1.21 -18.75 -7.41
N LYS A 57 2.16 -18.15 -6.71
CA LYS A 57 2.10 -17.97 -5.25
C LYS A 57 1.97 -16.49 -4.93
N ILE A 58 0.72 -16.02 -4.85
CA ILE A 58 0.35 -14.70 -4.31
C ILE A 58 0.97 -14.50 -2.91
N VAL A 59 1.14 -15.60 -2.17
CA VAL A 59 1.77 -15.64 -0.84
C VAL A 59 3.22 -16.12 -0.94
N ASN A 60 4.05 -15.38 -1.67
CA ASN A 60 5.50 -15.54 -1.57
C ASN A 60 5.99 -14.76 -0.33
N GLY A 61 6.97 -15.29 0.41
CA GLY A 61 7.50 -14.62 1.61
C GLY A 61 7.99 -13.20 1.33
N PHE A 62 8.50 -12.94 0.13
CA PHE A 62 8.85 -11.59 -0.32
C PHE A 62 7.64 -10.63 -0.39
N HIS A 63 6.52 -11.09 -0.95
CA HIS A 63 5.29 -10.30 -1.03
C HIS A 63 4.70 -9.99 0.33
N VAL A 64 4.74 -10.96 1.25
CA VAL A 64 4.26 -10.78 2.62
C VAL A 64 5.09 -9.71 3.33
N LEU A 65 6.42 -9.78 3.25
CA LEU A 65 7.32 -8.77 3.84
C LEU A 65 7.01 -7.36 3.33
N LEU A 66 6.85 -7.20 2.01
CA LEU A 66 6.52 -5.90 1.42
C LEU A 66 5.12 -5.40 1.79
N SER A 67 4.16 -6.30 1.94
CA SER A 67 2.80 -5.93 2.36
C SER A 67 2.75 -5.44 3.80
N LEU A 68 3.50 -6.08 4.71
CA LEU A 68 3.65 -5.62 6.09
C LEU A 68 4.27 -4.23 6.14
N LEU A 69 5.33 -4.00 5.36
CA LEU A 69 5.94 -2.68 5.24
C LEU A 69 4.92 -1.64 4.77
N THR A 70 4.09 -2.01 3.80
CA THR A 70 3.10 -1.11 3.21
C THR A 70 2.01 -0.74 4.20
N ILE A 71 1.49 -1.71 4.96
CA ILE A 71 0.51 -1.47 6.02
C ILE A 71 1.07 -0.48 7.05
N ILE A 72 2.30 -0.72 7.54
CA ILE A 72 2.94 0.11 8.55
C ILE A 72 3.11 1.56 8.05
N ASN A 73 3.61 1.73 6.81
CA ASN A 73 3.95 3.04 6.28
C ASN A 73 2.77 3.83 5.75
N ILE A 74 1.74 3.18 5.20
CA ILE A 74 0.50 3.86 4.83
C ILE A 74 -0.25 4.31 6.09
N ALA A 75 -0.34 3.46 7.12
CA ALA A 75 -0.95 3.86 8.39
C ALA A 75 -0.20 5.04 9.03
N LEU A 76 1.14 5.02 8.98
CA LEU A 76 1.97 6.13 9.47
C LEU A 76 1.76 7.41 8.66
N LEU A 77 1.71 7.32 7.33
CA LEU A 77 1.45 8.47 6.46
C LEU A 77 0.08 9.10 6.75
N LEU A 78 -0.97 8.27 6.90
CA LEU A 78 -2.30 8.74 7.26
C LEU A 78 -2.34 9.40 8.64
N TYR A 79 -1.62 8.84 9.62
CA TYR A 79 -1.47 9.44 10.94
C TYR A 79 -0.81 10.82 10.88
N LEU A 80 0.28 10.95 10.10
CA LEU A 80 0.96 12.23 9.88
C LEU A 80 0.04 13.24 9.18
N CYS A 81 -0.72 12.80 8.18
CA CYS A 81 -1.73 13.65 7.50
C CYS A 81 -2.81 14.14 8.46
N LYS A 82 -3.39 13.25 9.26
CA LYS A 82 -4.40 13.61 10.24
C LYS A 82 -3.88 14.69 11.19
N ASN A 83 -2.73 14.46 11.82
CA ASN A 83 -2.14 15.39 12.77
C ASN A 83 -1.82 16.75 12.15
N PHE A 84 -1.34 16.73 10.91
CA PHE A 84 -0.87 17.93 10.25
C PHE A 84 -2.00 18.79 9.67
N PHE A 85 -3.06 18.18 9.12
CA PHE A 85 -4.19 18.91 8.52
C PHE A 85 -5.30 19.26 9.50
N LEU A 86 -5.60 18.37 10.46
CA LEU A 86 -6.73 18.55 11.39
C LEU A 86 -6.34 19.27 12.68
N GLY A 87 -5.04 19.52 12.91
CA GLY A 87 -4.55 20.35 14.02
C GLY A 87 -4.97 19.86 15.41
N THR A 88 -5.35 18.59 15.56
CA THR A 88 -5.83 18.04 16.83
C THR A 88 -4.66 17.99 17.82
N ALA A 89 -4.64 18.94 18.76
CA ALA A 89 -3.66 19.04 19.83
C ALA A 89 -3.73 17.87 20.84
N THR A 90 -4.77 17.04 20.76
CA THR A 90 -4.88 15.80 21.53
C THR A 90 -4.22 14.67 20.76
N PHE A 91 -2.91 14.56 20.94
CA PHE A 91 -2.19 13.36 20.58
C PHE A 91 -2.56 12.22 21.55
N ASP A 92 -3.74 11.61 21.35
CA ASP A 92 -4.10 10.34 21.97
C ASP A 92 -3.26 9.22 21.34
N TYR A 93 -2.00 9.24 21.74
CA TYR A 93 -1.01 8.23 21.51
C TYR A 93 -1.12 7.19 22.64
N PRO A 94 -1.04 5.86 22.39
CA PRO A 94 -0.81 5.13 21.13
C PRO A 94 -2.07 4.65 20.38
N ASN A 95 -3.28 4.91 20.91
CA ASN A 95 -4.50 4.31 20.38
C ASN A 95 -4.84 4.72 18.94
N THR A 96 -4.61 5.98 18.58
CA THR A 96 -4.99 6.50 17.25
C THR A 96 -4.23 5.84 16.09
N TYR A 97 -2.93 5.59 16.24
CA TYR A 97 -2.15 4.85 15.25
C TYR A 97 -2.58 3.39 15.16
N GLY A 98 -2.82 2.73 16.30
CA GLY A 98 -3.30 1.34 16.34
C GLY A 98 -4.62 1.15 15.60
N VAL A 99 -5.57 2.08 15.79
CA VAL A 99 -6.84 2.10 15.06
C VAL A 99 -6.62 2.27 13.55
N LEU A 100 -5.77 3.21 13.13
CA LEU A 100 -5.45 3.41 11.71
C LEU A 100 -4.78 2.18 11.08
N LEU A 101 -3.86 1.54 11.81
CA LEU A 101 -3.20 0.31 11.37
C LEU A 101 -4.21 -0.81 11.17
N LEU A 102 -5.13 -1.01 12.14
CA LEU A 102 -6.21 -2.00 12.04
C LEU A 102 -7.16 -1.71 10.88
N ILE A 103 -7.52 -0.44 10.65
CA ILE A 103 -8.37 -0.04 9.52
C ILE A 103 -7.67 -0.36 8.19
N VAL A 104 -6.40 0.03 8.03
CA VAL A 104 -5.64 -0.24 6.80
C VAL A 104 -5.48 -1.74 6.58
N PHE A 105 -5.14 -2.49 7.63
CA PHE A 105 -5.02 -3.94 7.57
C PHE A 105 -6.35 -4.61 7.19
N GLY A 106 -7.43 -4.25 7.89
CA GLY A 106 -8.77 -4.78 7.64
C GLY A 106 -9.27 -4.47 6.24
N TYR A 107 -9.05 -3.25 5.75
CA TYR A 107 -9.37 -2.88 4.37
C TYR A 107 -8.62 -3.74 3.35
N LEU A 108 -7.32 -3.96 3.54
CA LEU A 108 -6.52 -4.79 2.62
C LEU A 108 -6.92 -6.26 2.67
N MET A 109 -7.21 -6.81 3.84
CA MET A 109 -7.67 -8.19 4.00
C MET A 109 -9.04 -8.40 3.38
N LEU A 110 -9.99 -7.49 3.65
CA LEU A 110 -11.33 -7.53 3.06
C LEU A 110 -11.26 -7.42 1.54
N LYS A 111 -10.44 -6.49 1.03
CA LYS A 111 -10.19 -6.34 -0.41
C LYS A 111 -9.63 -7.64 -0.99
N LEU A 112 -8.59 -8.22 -0.40
CA LEU A 112 -8.00 -9.48 -0.86
C LEU A 112 -9.02 -10.62 -0.87
N PHE A 113 -9.82 -10.75 0.20
CA PHE A 113 -10.84 -11.78 0.33
C PHE A 113 -11.92 -11.67 -0.75
N LEU A 114 -12.47 -10.46 -0.96
CA LEU A 114 -13.46 -10.21 -2.02
C LEU A 114 -12.91 -10.53 -3.41
N LEU A 115 -11.64 -10.19 -3.67
CA LEU A 115 -10.99 -10.51 -4.94
C LEU A 115 -10.85 -12.02 -5.14
N MET A 116 -10.42 -12.74 -4.11
CA MET A 116 -10.21 -14.17 -4.20
C MET A 116 -11.53 -14.95 -4.29
N ALA A 117 -12.57 -14.51 -3.57
CA ALA A 117 -13.92 -15.07 -3.64
C ALA A 117 -14.50 -14.94 -5.05
N ASN A 118 -14.39 -13.76 -5.67
CA ASN A 118 -14.86 -13.58 -7.05
C ASN A 118 -14.08 -14.45 -8.05
N GLY A 119 -12.76 -14.60 -7.88
CA GLY A 119 -11.97 -15.50 -8.73
C GLY A 119 -12.44 -16.95 -8.69
N PHE A 120 -12.96 -17.40 -7.55
CA PHE A 120 -13.55 -18.72 -7.38
C PHE A 120 -14.92 -18.85 -8.05
N PHE A 121 -15.80 -17.86 -7.88
CA PHE A 121 -17.16 -17.90 -8.46
C PHE A 121 -17.20 -17.82 -9.99
N PHE A 122 -16.23 -17.16 -10.63
CA PHE A 122 -16.23 -16.93 -12.08
C PHE A 122 -15.41 -17.94 -12.90
N GLU A 123 -14.98 -19.07 -12.29
CA GLU A 123 -14.18 -20.15 -12.94
C GLU A 123 -12.94 -19.65 -13.72
N ASN A 124 -12.46 -18.43 -13.42
CA ASN A 124 -11.33 -17.76 -14.06
C ASN A 124 -10.23 -17.46 -13.03
N TYR A 125 -9.95 -18.44 -12.18
CA TYR A 125 -9.08 -18.31 -11.01
C TYR A 125 -7.67 -17.81 -11.37
N ASP A 126 -7.05 -18.33 -12.44
CA ASP A 126 -5.70 -17.94 -12.84
C ASP A 126 -5.63 -16.49 -13.34
N LEU A 127 -6.62 -16.07 -14.14
CA LEU A 127 -6.68 -14.69 -14.62
C LEU A 127 -6.90 -13.69 -13.49
N MET A 128 -7.66 -14.10 -12.46
CA MET A 128 -7.99 -13.28 -11.31
C MET A 128 -6.85 -13.21 -10.30
N THR A 129 -6.17 -14.33 -10.05
CA THR A 129 -4.97 -14.35 -9.17
C THR A 129 -3.83 -13.52 -9.76
N ASP A 130 -3.68 -13.50 -11.08
CA ASP A 130 -2.74 -12.62 -11.78
C ASP A 130 -3.08 -11.13 -11.62
N THR A 131 -4.36 -10.72 -11.72
CA THR A 131 -4.74 -9.30 -11.50
C THR A 131 -4.56 -8.89 -10.06
N ILE A 132 -4.89 -9.77 -9.10
CA ILE A 132 -4.65 -9.55 -7.67
C ILE A 132 -3.16 -9.28 -7.44
N PHE A 133 -2.31 -10.17 -7.95
CA PHE A 133 -0.87 -10.08 -7.79
C PHE A 133 -0.30 -8.77 -8.36
N GLU A 134 -0.74 -8.38 -9.55
CA GLU A 134 -0.30 -7.13 -10.18
C GLU A 134 -0.72 -5.91 -9.35
N LYS A 135 -2.01 -5.78 -9.02
CA LYS A 135 -2.52 -4.65 -8.22
C LYS A 135 -1.83 -4.58 -6.85
N PHE A 136 -1.62 -5.71 -6.18
CA PHE A 136 -0.97 -5.75 -4.87
C PHE A 136 0.53 -5.45 -4.95
N SER A 137 1.19 -5.77 -6.06
CA SER A 137 2.59 -5.39 -6.31
C SER A 137 2.77 -3.87 -6.39
N TYR A 138 1.89 -3.17 -7.11
CA TYR A 138 1.92 -1.72 -7.19
C TYR A 138 1.55 -1.05 -5.87
N LEU A 139 0.57 -1.61 -5.14
CA LEU A 139 0.27 -1.16 -3.77
C LEU A 139 1.50 -1.30 -2.87
N ASN A 140 2.19 -2.43 -2.93
CA ASN A 140 3.42 -2.65 -2.17
C ASN A 140 4.53 -1.65 -2.53
N TYR A 141 4.64 -1.30 -3.81
CA TYR A 141 5.57 -0.25 -4.25
C TYR A 141 5.18 1.13 -3.71
N SER A 142 3.89 1.42 -3.62
CA SER A 142 3.42 2.67 -3.02
C SER A 142 3.75 2.74 -1.51
N GLY A 143 3.77 1.61 -0.81
CA GLY A 143 4.26 1.52 0.56
C GLY A 143 5.74 1.84 0.70
N PHE A 144 6.57 1.45 -0.27
CA PHE A 144 7.98 1.85 -0.33
C PHE A 144 8.15 3.36 -0.55
N VAL A 145 7.34 3.96 -1.44
CA VAL A 145 7.33 5.42 -1.64
C VAL A 145 6.88 6.13 -0.36
N ALA A 146 5.85 5.63 0.32
CA ALA A 146 5.39 6.16 1.60
C ALA A 146 6.47 6.09 2.67
N PHE A 147 7.23 4.99 2.75
CA PHE A 147 8.34 4.85 3.68
C PHE A 147 9.42 5.93 3.49
N VAL A 148 9.89 6.12 2.24
CA VAL A 148 10.89 7.16 1.93
C VAL A 148 10.32 8.54 2.24
N GLY A 149 9.06 8.80 1.87
CA GLY A 149 8.38 10.05 2.16
C GLY A 149 8.23 10.35 3.65
N ASN A 150 7.87 9.34 4.45
CA ASN A 150 7.74 9.46 5.90
C ASN A 150 9.08 9.83 6.55
N ILE A 151 10.20 9.21 6.16
CA ILE A 151 11.54 9.54 6.67
C ILE A 151 11.86 11.03 6.39
N ILE A 152 11.67 11.47 5.14
CA ILE A 152 11.98 12.85 4.76
C ILE A 152 11.09 13.84 5.51
N PHE A 153 9.79 13.54 5.64
CA PHE A 153 8.86 14.40 6.37
C PHE A 153 9.21 14.52 7.85
N ILE A 154 9.54 13.42 8.51
CA ILE A 154 9.78 13.38 9.95
C ILE A 154 11.12 14.03 10.32
N TYR A 155 12.19 13.76 9.57
CA TYR A 155 13.55 14.17 9.96
C TYR A 155 14.10 15.38 9.21
N MET A 156 13.67 15.64 7.98
CA MET A 156 14.26 16.72 7.15
C MET A 156 13.38 17.96 7.07
N LEU A 157 12.07 17.80 6.91
CA LEU A 157 11.15 18.90 6.58
C LEU A 157 9.89 18.87 7.44
N GLN A 158 10.07 18.73 8.75
CA GLN A 158 8.99 18.68 9.71
C GLN A 158 8.13 19.96 9.62
N GLY A 159 6.85 19.80 9.29
CA GLY A 159 5.91 20.91 9.16
C GLY A 159 5.68 21.43 7.74
N SER A 160 6.34 20.87 6.72
CA SER A 160 6.15 21.28 5.33
C SER A 160 4.86 20.69 4.72
N LYS A 161 3.86 21.56 4.46
CA LYS A 161 2.59 21.18 3.79
C LYS A 161 2.85 20.58 2.41
N THR A 162 3.78 21.16 1.68
CA THR A 162 4.09 20.78 0.29
C THR A 162 4.69 19.38 0.22
N LEU A 163 5.56 19.01 1.17
CA LEU A 163 6.18 17.70 1.16
C LEU A 163 5.18 16.58 1.46
N LEU A 164 4.31 16.78 2.46
CA LEU A 164 3.30 15.78 2.81
C LEU A 164 2.32 15.54 1.64
N LEU A 165 1.92 16.62 0.96
CA LEU A 165 1.07 16.54 -0.23
C LEU A 165 1.80 15.82 -1.39
N LEU A 166 3.09 16.11 -1.58
CA LEU A 166 3.90 15.47 -2.63
C LEU A 166 4.03 13.96 -2.39
N VAL A 167 4.24 13.51 -1.15
CA VAL A 167 4.28 12.09 -0.81
C VAL A 167 2.93 11.42 -1.06
N LEU A 168 1.81 12.05 -0.67
CA LEU A 168 0.46 11.56 -0.96
C LEU A 168 0.22 11.41 -2.47
N ILE A 169 0.60 12.43 -3.26
CA ILE A 169 0.49 12.40 -4.72
C ILE A 169 1.34 11.26 -5.28
N GLY A 170 2.58 11.08 -4.80
CA GLY A 170 3.45 9.98 -5.22
C GLY A 170 2.85 8.60 -4.96
N VAL A 171 2.29 8.38 -3.78
CA VAL A 171 1.57 7.14 -3.43
C VAL A 171 0.37 6.92 -4.35
N PHE A 172 -0.41 7.96 -4.63
CA PHE A 172 -1.59 7.86 -5.50
C PHE A 172 -1.20 7.58 -6.96
N LEU A 173 -0.18 8.26 -7.49
CA LEU A 173 0.32 8.07 -8.85
C LEU A 173 0.78 6.64 -9.10
N VAL A 174 1.53 6.04 -8.17
CA VAL A 174 1.97 4.63 -8.28
C VAL A 174 0.76 3.70 -8.40
N ASN A 175 -0.29 3.93 -7.61
CA ASN A 175 -1.49 3.12 -7.65
C ASN A 175 -2.26 3.30 -8.97
N ILE A 176 -2.34 4.54 -9.51
CA ILE A 176 -2.92 4.81 -10.84
C ILE A 176 -2.13 4.09 -11.93
N ILE A 177 -0.79 4.16 -11.91
CA ILE A 177 0.06 3.48 -12.90
C ILE A 177 -0.22 1.97 -12.88
N GLY A 178 -0.33 1.38 -11.69
CA GLY A 178 -0.68 -0.03 -11.54
C GLY A 178 -2.03 -0.38 -12.15
N TRP A 179 -3.04 0.47 -11.91
CA TRP A 179 -4.36 0.34 -12.52
C TRP A 179 -4.32 0.41 -14.05
N VAL A 180 -3.66 1.43 -14.60
CA VAL A 180 -3.54 1.64 -16.06
C VAL A 180 -2.81 0.47 -16.70
N ASN A 181 -1.73 -0.03 -16.09
CA ASN A 181 -0.97 -1.17 -16.61
C ASN A 181 -1.80 -2.46 -16.57
N THR A 182 -2.54 -2.71 -15.48
CA THR A 182 -3.44 -3.86 -15.37
C THR A 182 -4.53 -3.82 -16.46
N LEU A 183 -5.10 -2.64 -16.71
CA LEU A 183 -6.10 -2.44 -17.75
C LEU A 183 -5.52 -2.70 -19.14
N ARG A 184 -4.37 -2.08 -19.46
CA ARG A 184 -3.69 -2.26 -20.76
C ARG A 184 -3.30 -3.71 -21.01
N SER A 185 -2.79 -4.41 -20.00
CA SER A 185 -2.37 -5.81 -20.14
C SER A 185 -3.53 -6.77 -20.43
N LYS A 186 -4.78 -6.39 -20.10
CA LYS A 186 -5.96 -7.26 -20.25
C LYS A 186 -7.01 -6.73 -21.23
N GLN A 187 -6.70 -5.69 -22.01
CA GLN A 187 -7.63 -5.08 -22.98
C GLN A 187 -8.28 -6.11 -23.93
N ASN A 188 -7.52 -7.10 -24.43
CA ASN A 188 -8.05 -8.11 -25.36
C ASN A 188 -9.05 -9.08 -24.71
N LEU A 189 -8.93 -9.38 -23.41
CA LEU A 189 -9.87 -10.21 -22.65
C LEU A 189 -11.10 -9.40 -22.22
N ILE A 190 -10.92 -8.11 -21.94
CA ILE A 190 -11.99 -7.19 -21.54
C ILE A 190 -12.92 -6.91 -22.73
N LEU A 191 -12.36 -6.73 -23.93
CA LEU A 191 -13.15 -6.47 -25.15
C LEU A 191 -14.01 -7.66 -25.59
N SER A 192 -13.65 -8.89 -25.24
CA SER A 192 -14.49 -10.06 -25.56
C SER A 192 -15.66 -10.25 -24.59
N ASN A 193 -15.61 -9.70 -23.37
CA ASN A 193 -16.59 -9.90 -22.30
C ASN A 193 -16.82 -8.62 -21.46
N VAL A 194 -17.19 -7.52 -22.12
CA VAL A 194 -17.30 -6.18 -21.50
C VAL A 194 -18.29 -6.12 -20.33
N LEU A 195 -19.41 -6.85 -20.41
CA LEU A 195 -20.40 -6.90 -19.32
C LEU A 195 -19.89 -7.60 -18.05
N TYR A 196 -19.11 -8.68 -18.19
CA TYR A 196 -18.46 -9.35 -17.05
C TYR A 196 -17.44 -8.45 -16.38
N PHE A 197 -16.70 -7.66 -17.17
CA PHE A 197 -15.72 -6.72 -16.64
C PHE A 197 -16.36 -5.54 -15.88
N ILE A 198 -17.49 -5.01 -16.37
CA ILE A 198 -18.24 -3.94 -15.68
C ILE A 198 -18.84 -4.47 -14.37
N LEU A 199 -19.44 -5.67 -14.39
CA LEU A 199 -19.96 -6.31 -13.19
C LEU A 199 -18.85 -6.53 -12.15
N TYR A 200 -17.71 -7.05 -12.60
CA TYR A 200 -16.50 -7.22 -11.79
C TYR A 200 -16.00 -5.91 -11.14
N LEU A 201 -15.84 -4.83 -11.91
CA LEU A 201 -15.40 -3.53 -11.38
C LEU A 201 -16.37 -2.97 -10.33
N CYS A 202 -17.68 -3.14 -10.58
CA CYS A 202 -18.72 -2.62 -9.72
C CYS A 202 -18.81 -3.38 -8.38
N THR A 203 -18.74 -4.71 -8.41
CA THR A 203 -18.83 -5.55 -7.20
C THR A 203 -17.57 -5.49 -6.34
N LEU A 204 -16.41 -5.24 -6.93
CA LEU A 204 -15.13 -5.49 -6.26
C LEU A 204 -14.41 -4.22 -5.79
N GLU A 205 -14.51 -3.11 -6.54
CA GLU A 205 -13.82 -1.87 -6.19
C GLU A 205 -14.77 -0.82 -5.62
N ILE A 206 -16.01 -0.76 -6.09
CA ILE A 206 -17.00 0.22 -5.63
C ILE A 206 -17.70 -0.27 -4.35
N ALA A 207 -18.04 -1.57 -4.25
CA ALA A 207 -18.76 -2.10 -3.09
C ALA A 207 -18.01 -1.97 -1.74
N PRO A 208 -16.71 -2.34 -1.59
CA PRO A 208 -16.03 -2.17 -0.31
C PRO A 208 -15.80 -0.69 0.05
N LEU A 209 -15.62 0.20 -0.93
CA LEU A 209 -15.58 1.66 -0.70
C LEU A 209 -16.94 2.20 -0.23
N ALA A 210 -18.05 1.73 -0.83
CA ALA A 210 -19.40 2.13 -0.44
C ALA A 210 -19.74 1.66 0.98
N ILE A 211 -19.36 0.44 1.35
CA ILE A 211 -19.52 -0.08 2.73
C ILE A 211 -18.68 0.76 3.71
N PHE A 212 -17.43 1.07 3.37
CA PHE A 212 -16.55 1.87 4.23
C PHE A 212 -17.08 3.29 4.44
N ILE A 213 -17.58 3.96 3.40
CA ILE A 213 -18.19 5.29 3.49
C ILE A 213 -19.50 5.24 4.30
N GLY A 214 -20.30 4.16 4.15
CA GLY A 214 -21.50 3.94 4.95
C GLY A 214 -21.20 3.85 6.45
N TYR A 215 -20.14 3.13 6.83
CA TYR A 215 -19.69 3.02 8.22
C TYR A 215 -19.12 4.31 8.81
N LEU A 216 -18.65 5.24 7.98
CA LEU A 216 -18.07 6.52 8.42
C LEU A 216 -19.13 7.63 8.60
N LYS A 217 -20.36 7.40 8.10
CA LYS A 217 -21.49 8.34 8.17
C LYS A 217 -22.53 7.98 9.26
N GLY A 218 -22.44 6.79 9.85
CA GLY A 218 -23.26 6.36 10.99
C GLY A 218 -22.47 6.39 12.28
#